data_AF-A0A8H3DV17-F1
#
_entry.id   AF-A0A8H3DV17-F1
#
_cell.length_a   1.000
_cell.length_b   1.000
_cell.length_c   1.000
_cell.angle_alpha   90.00
_cell.angle_beta   90.00
_cell.angle_gamma   90.00
#
_symmetry.space_group_name_H-M   'P 1'
#
loop_
_entity.id
_entity.type
_entity.pdbx_description
1 polymer ?
#
loop_
_entity_poly.entity_id
_entity_poly.type
_entity_poly.pdbx_seq_one_letter_code
_entity_poly.pdbx_strand_id
1 'polypeptide(L)'
;MTVTLSSGLYKISTETPNGKLYAGIPPDSSLDTTRGLPVVAGPESTASVIELRYIDGLKYEFRLWYHGGLSLGFKRSQFEQGNELVALPNSEVGEWIITNGRNPEKYRQAQQTNILNLRS
;
A
#
# COMPACT_ATOMS: atom_id res chain seq x y z
N MET A 1 14.85 3.74 -9.86
CA MET A 1 15.96 3.35 -8.96
C MET A 1 15.35 2.98 -7.62
N THR A 2 15.77 1.89 -6.97
CA THR A 2 15.24 1.52 -5.65
C THR A 2 15.69 2.51 -4.59
N VAL A 3 14.86 2.75 -3.58
CA VAL A 3 15.12 3.70 -2.49
C VAL A 3 14.96 2.97 -1.17
N THR A 4 15.84 3.28 -0.23
CA THR A 4 15.72 2.80 1.15
C THR A 4 15.05 3.89 1.98
N LEU A 5 14.00 3.54 2.71
CA LEU A 5 13.35 4.43 3.68
C LEU A 5 13.61 3.90 5.09
N SER A 6 13.65 4.80 6.07
CA SER A 6 13.63 4.39 7.47
C SER A 6 12.28 3.75 7.81
N SER A 7 12.27 2.75 8.68
CA SER A 7 11.00 2.26 9.24
C SER A 7 10.34 3.36 10.07
N GLY A 8 9.01 3.42 10.07
CA GLY A 8 8.28 4.47 10.79
C GLY A 8 6.87 4.70 10.25
N LEU A 9 6.23 5.78 10.69
CA LEU A 9 4.88 6.15 10.26
C LEU A 9 4.93 7.09 9.06
N TYR A 10 4.18 6.73 8.02
CA TYR A 10 4.10 7.43 6.75
C TYR A 10 2.65 7.64 6.33
N LYS A 11 2.46 8.55 5.37
CA LYS A 11 1.24 8.66 4.58
C LYS A 11 1.62 8.49 3.12
N ILE A 12 0.88 7.64 2.41
CA ILE A 12 1.05 7.44 0.96
C ILE A 12 -0.03 8.26 0.27
N SER A 13 0.37 9.15 -0.63
CA SER A 13 -0.57 10.02 -1.35
C SER A 13 -0.38 9.97 -2.86
N THR A 14 -1.44 10.26 -3.59
CA THR A 14 -1.42 10.62 -5.00
C THR A 14 -1.83 12.08 -5.16
N GLU A 15 -1.16 12.78 -6.08
CA GLU A 15 -1.57 14.12 -6.50
C GLU A 15 -2.78 14.03 -7.44
N THR A 16 -3.73 14.94 -7.25
CA THR A 16 -4.89 15.12 -8.13
C THR A 16 -5.08 16.63 -8.41
N PRO A 17 -5.86 17.02 -9.44
CA PRO A 17 -6.15 18.44 -9.68
C PRO A 17 -6.77 19.17 -8.48
N ASN A 18 -7.44 18.43 -7.58
CA ASN A 18 -8.11 18.97 -6.39
C ASN A 18 -7.28 18.84 -5.10
N GLY A 19 -6.00 18.49 -5.22
CA GLY A 19 -5.08 18.28 -4.09
C GLY A 19 -4.68 16.82 -3.90
N LYS A 20 -4.17 16.50 -2.70
CA LYS A 20 -3.68 15.15 -2.37
C LYS A 20 -4.79 14.24 -1.91
N LEU A 21 -4.80 13.02 -2.43
CA LEU A 21 -5.59 11.91 -1.88
C LEU A 21 -4.65 10.90 -1.25
N TYR A 22 -5.03 10.38 -0.08
CA TYR A 22 -4.23 9.47 0.72
C TYR A 22 -4.80 8.06 0.70
N ALA A 23 -3.91 7.07 0.65
CA ALA A 23 -4.28 5.66 0.77
C ALA A 23 -4.77 5.38 2.20
N GLY A 24 -5.93 4.76 2.33
CA GLY A 24 -6.50 4.36 3.62
C GLY A 24 -7.73 3.47 3.45
N ILE A 25 -8.36 3.12 4.57
CA ILE A 25 -9.60 2.34 4.58
C ILE A 25 -10.80 3.29 4.62
N PRO A 26 -11.85 3.05 3.83
CA PRO A 26 -13.08 3.84 3.90
C PRO A 26 -13.71 3.78 5.30
N PRO A 27 -14.24 4.89 5.84
CA PRO A 27 -14.84 4.95 7.17
C PRO A 27 -15.94 3.91 7.42
N ASP A 28 -16.74 3.59 6.39
CA ASP A 28 -17.89 2.70 6.47
C ASP A 28 -17.58 1.24 6.10
N SER A 29 -16.30 0.88 6.03
CA SER A 29 -15.90 -0.50 5.68
C SER A 29 -16.30 -1.44 6.81
N SER A 30 -17.20 -2.38 6.53
CA SER A 30 -17.49 -3.46 7.48
C SER A 30 -16.20 -4.23 7.76
N LEU A 31 -15.94 -4.56 9.03
CA LEU A 31 -14.76 -5.30 9.51
C LEU A 31 -14.71 -6.77 9.03
N ASP A 32 -15.36 -7.12 7.92
CA ASP A 32 -15.19 -8.42 7.28
C ASP A 32 -13.79 -8.51 6.63
N THR A 33 -12.80 -8.80 7.47
CA THR A 33 -11.40 -8.95 7.07
C THR A 33 -11.13 -10.28 6.37
N THR A 34 -12.11 -11.20 6.29
CA THR A 34 -11.90 -12.52 5.65
C THR A 34 -11.59 -12.41 4.17
N ARG A 35 -12.01 -11.31 3.53
CA ARG A 35 -11.76 -11.02 2.11
C ARG A 35 -10.71 -9.95 1.88
N GLY A 36 -10.16 -9.37 2.95
CA GLY A 36 -9.37 -8.14 2.92
C GLY A 36 -10.25 -6.89 2.83
N LEU A 37 -9.81 -5.80 3.45
CA LEU A 37 -10.49 -4.51 3.36
C LEU A 37 -9.97 -3.74 2.13
N PRO A 38 -10.82 -3.12 1.31
CA PRO A 38 -10.37 -2.36 0.15
C PRO A 38 -9.60 -1.12 0.60
N VAL A 39 -8.44 -0.88 0.00
CA VAL A 39 -7.68 0.35 0.20
C VAL A 39 -8.07 1.35 -0.88
N VAL A 40 -8.50 2.53 -0.47
CA VAL A 40 -8.97 3.58 -1.36
C VAL A 40 -8.10 4.83 -1.23
N ALA A 41 -8.12 5.68 -2.26
CA ALA A 41 -7.58 7.02 -2.20
C ALA A 41 -8.68 7.99 -1.76
N GLY A 42 -8.49 8.68 -0.63
CA GLY A 42 -9.47 9.61 -0.07
C GLY A 42 -8.85 10.80 0.66
N PRO A 43 -9.65 11.63 1.34
CA PRO A 43 -9.13 12.70 2.19
C PRO A 43 -8.22 12.18 3.30
N GLU A 44 -7.35 13.06 3.80
CA GLU A 44 -6.46 12.74 4.90
C GLU A 44 -7.24 12.37 6.16
N SER A 45 -6.94 11.22 6.76
CA SER A 45 -7.54 10.78 8.01
C SER A 45 -6.57 9.96 8.85
N THR A 46 -7.00 9.56 10.05
CA THR A 46 -6.27 8.59 10.87
C THR A 46 -6.14 7.24 10.16
N ALA A 47 -7.16 6.81 9.42
CA ALA A 47 -7.14 5.58 8.62
C ALA A 47 -6.12 5.60 7.47
N SER A 48 -5.49 6.76 7.18
CA SER A 48 -4.46 6.92 6.17
C SER A 48 -3.02 6.78 6.70
N VAL A 49 -2.84 6.53 8.02
CA VAL A 49 -1.51 6.36 8.62
C VAL A 49 -1.03 4.93 8.41
N ILE A 50 0.14 4.81 7.79
CA ILE A 50 0.75 3.55 7.41
C ILE A 50 2.09 3.39 8.14
N GLU A 51 2.23 2.32 8.91
CA GLU A 51 3.49 1.88 9.46
C GLU A 51 4.29 1.16 8.36
N LEU A 52 5.47 1.68 8.05
CA LEU A 52 6.45 1.06 7.18
C LEU A 52 7.42 0.25 8.04
N ARG A 53 7.50 -1.05 7.80
CA ARG A 53 8.44 -1.95 8.48
C ARG A 53 9.44 -2.53 7.50
N TYR A 54 10.72 -2.44 7.84
CA TYR A 54 11.77 -3.16 7.14
C TYR A 54 11.64 -4.66 7.39
N ILE A 55 11.76 -5.47 6.32
CA ILE A 55 11.80 -6.93 6.41
C ILE A 55 13.26 -7.38 6.24
N ASP A 56 13.75 -7.38 5.00
CA ASP A 56 15.10 -7.76 4.62
C ASP A 56 15.49 -7.11 3.29
N GLY A 57 16.80 -6.97 3.01
CA GLY A 57 17.31 -6.40 1.76
C GLY A 57 16.67 -5.05 1.39
N LEU A 58 15.80 -5.05 0.38
CA LEU A 58 15.02 -3.89 -0.11
C LEU A 58 13.51 -4.04 0.11
N LYS A 59 13.10 -5.04 0.88
CA LYS A 59 11.71 -5.41 1.10
C LYS A 59 11.16 -4.74 2.35
N TYR A 60 9.92 -4.29 2.21
CA TYR A 60 9.16 -3.64 3.26
C TYR A 60 7.78 -4.24 3.38
N GLU A 61 7.21 -4.10 4.57
CA GLU A 61 5.80 -4.30 4.84
C GLU A 61 5.15 -2.93 5.08
N PHE A 62 3.98 -2.71 4.47
CA PHE A 62 3.11 -1.58 4.81
C PHE A 62 1.96 -2.09 5.67
N ARG A 63 1.82 -1.55 6.89
CA ARG A 63 0.74 -1.91 7.82
C ARG A 63 -0.13 -0.71 8.14
N LEU A 64 -1.44 -0.90 8.17
CA LEU A 64 -2.37 0.14 8.60
C LEU A 64 -2.32 0.30 10.12
N TRP A 65 -1.84 1.47 10.57
CA TRP A 65 -1.60 1.72 12.00
C TRP A 65 -2.87 1.60 12.84
N TYR A 66 -3.97 2.20 12.38
CA TYR A 66 -5.23 2.25 13.14
C TYR A 66 -6.11 1.01 13.02
N HIS A 67 -5.80 0.09 12.10
CA HIS A 67 -6.66 -1.08 11.82
C HIS A 67 -6.07 -2.38 12.37
N GLY A 68 -5.46 -2.35 13.56
CA GLY A 68 -4.86 -3.55 14.15
C GLY A 68 -3.63 -4.07 13.38
N GLY A 69 -3.01 -3.21 12.56
CA GLY A 69 -1.82 -3.54 11.79
C GLY A 69 -2.06 -4.43 10.59
N LEU A 70 -3.24 -4.38 9.94
CA LEU A 70 -3.47 -5.09 8.68
C LEU A 70 -2.42 -4.72 7.63
N SER A 71 -1.90 -5.72 6.93
CA SER A 71 -0.83 -5.57 5.95
C SER A 71 -1.40 -5.28 4.56
N LEU A 72 -0.79 -4.35 3.83
CA LEU A 72 -1.18 -4.05 2.46
C LEU A 72 -0.66 -5.11 1.50
N GLY A 73 -1.52 -5.60 0.62
CA GLY A 73 -1.18 -6.58 -0.41
C GLY A 73 -2.12 -6.46 -1.61
N PHE A 74 -1.97 -7.36 -2.58
CA PHE A 74 -2.88 -7.40 -3.72
C PHE A 74 -3.75 -8.65 -3.69
N LYS A 75 -5.00 -8.48 -4.10
CA LYS A 75 -5.91 -9.58 -4.40
C LYS A 75 -6.33 -9.49 -5.85
N ARG A 76 -6.51 -10.65 -6.50
CA ARG A 76 -7.03 -10.70 -7.87
C ARG A 76 -8.47 -10.21 -7.87
N SER A 77 -8.76 -9.18 -8.67
CA SER A 77 -10.13 -8.67 -8.80
C SER A 77 -11.06 -9.74 -9.38
N GLN A 78 -12.31 -9.74 -8.92
CA GLN A 78 -13.36 -10.62 -9.41
C GLN A 78 -14.09 -10.05 -10.63
N PHE A 79 -13.94 -8.74 -10.90
CA PHE A 79 -14.81 -8.02 -11.83
C PHE A 79 -14.13 -7.51 -13.11
N GLU A 80 -12.80 -7.42 -13.20
CA GLU A 80 -12.07 -7.24 -14.48
C GLU A 80 -10.53 -7.26 -14.27
N GLN A 81 -9.76 -7.40 -15.36
CA GLN A 81 -8.32 -7.68 -15.38
C GLN A 81 -7.47 -6.74 -14.50
N GLY A 82 -7.13 -7.19 -13.29
CA GLY A 82 -6.22 -6.45 -12.42
C GLY A 82 -6.06 -7.03 -11.02
N ASN A 83 -5.05 -6.51 -10.32
CA ASN A 83 -4.81 -6.72 -8.91
C ASN A 83 -5.37 -5.50 -8.15
N GLU A 84 -6.25 -5.74 -7.17
CA GLU A 84 -6.78 -4.71 -6.26
C GLU A 84 -5.92 -4.63 -5.01
N LEU A 85 -5.63 -3.40 -4.56
CA LEU A 85 -4.93 -3.17 -3.30
C LEU A 85 -5.89 -3.39 -2.12
N VAL A 86 -5.53 -4.31 -1.24
CA VAL A 86 -6.33 -4.70 -0.08
C VAL A 86 -5.49 -4.71 1.18
N ALA A 87 -6.13 -4.53 2.32
CA ALA A 87 -5.54 -4.72 3.64
C ALA A 87 -5.98 -6.08 4.21
N LEU A 88 -5.01 -6.94 4.48
CA LEU A 88 -5.20 -8.34 4.86
C LEU A 88 -4.71 -8.60 6.28
N PRO A 89 -5.27 -9.60 6.99
CA PRO A 89 -4.72 -10.08 8.25
C PRO A 89 -3.26 -10.54 8.09
N ASN A 90 -2.47 -10.38 9.17
CA ASN A 90 -1.01 -10.57 9.24
C ASN A 90 -0.41 -11.88 8.66
N SER A 91 -1.22 -12.85 8.24
CA SER A 91 -0.77 -14.12 7.64
C SER A 91 -0.41 -14.03 6.16
N GLU A 92 -0.73 -12.92 5.48
CA GLU A 92 -0.40 -12.68 4.07
C GLU A 92 0.38 -11.36 3.94
N VAL A 93 1.63 -11.36 4.41
CA VAL A 93 2.51 -10.18 4.33
C VAL A 93 2.76 -9.85 2.86
N GLY A 94 2.19 -8.74 2.39
CA GLY A 94 2.61 -8.17 1.11
C GLY A 94 4.02 -7.63 1.24
N GLU A 95 4.96 -8.20 0.48
CA GLU A 95 6.33 -7.69 0.40
C GLU A 95 6.42 -6.59 -0.66
N TRP A 96 6.99 -5.44 -0.29
CA TRP A 96 7.07 -4.26 -1.13
C TRP A 96 8.49 -3.79 -1.38
N ILE A 97 8.77 -3.40 -2.61
CA ILE A 97 9.97 -2.66 -2.99
C ILE A 97 9.58 -1.22 -3.32
N ILE A 98 10.30 -0.27 -2.72
CA ILE A 98 10.07 1.16 -2.92
C ILE A 98 11.04 1.69 -3.97
N THR A 99 10.52 2.42 -4.95
CA THR A 99 11.35 3.07 -5.98
C THR A 99 11.12 4.57 -6.02
N ASN A 100 12.15 5.31 -6.42
CA ASN A 100 11.94 6.69 -6.88
C ASN A 100 11.20 6.59 -8.23
N GLY A 101 10.05 7.25 -8.36
CA GLY A 101 9.13 7.12 -9.49
C GLY A 101 9.67 7.52 -10.88
N ARG A 102 11.00 7.65 -11.04
CA ARG A 102 11.68 7.70 -12.33
C ARG A 102 11.69 6.28 -12.93
N ASN A 103 10.77 6.03 -13.86
CA ASN A 103 10.58 4.77 -14.61
C ASN A 103 9.87 3.61 -13.84
N PRO A 104 8.58 3.79 -13.46
CA PRO A 104 7.81 2.79 -12.71
C PRO A 104 7.58 1.47 -13.47
N GLU A 105 7.50 1.51 -14.81
CA GLU A 105 7.22 0.33 -15.65
C GLU A 105 8.38 -0.66 -15.71
N LYS A 106 9.62 -0.20 -15.55
CA LYS A 106 10.83 -1.05 -15.58
C LYS A 106 10.86 -2.06 -14.42
N TYR A 107 10.23 -1.73 -13.30
CA TYR A 107 10.22 -2.58 -12.10
C TYR A 107 9.00 -3.50 -12.06
N ARG A 108 7.87 -3.10 -12.66
CA ARG A 108 6.63 -3.89 -12.73
C ARG A 108 6.82 -5.25 -13.42
N GLN A 109 7.81 -5.37 -14.32
CA GLN A 109 8.07 -6.61 -15.06
C GLN A 109 9.04 -7.58 -14.35
N ALA A 110 9.70 -7.19 -13.26
CA ALA A 110 10.88 -7.91 -12.78
C ALA A 110 10.62 -8.98 -11.70
N GLN A 111 9.58 -8.91 -10.85
CA GLN A 111 9.37 -9.88 -9.77
C GLN A 111 7.89 -9.97 -9.33
N GLN A 112 7.50 -11.08 -8.71
CA GLN A 112 6.24 -11.29 -7.98
C GLN A 112 6.12 -10.40 -6.71
N THR A 113 6.83 -9.27 -6.68
CA THR A 113 6.97 -8.38 -5.52
C THR A 113 6.22 -7.07 -5.80
N ASN A 114 5.54 -6.55 -4.78
CA ASN A 114 4.71 -5.36 -4.92
C ASN A 114 5.59 -4.10 -5.01
N ILE A 115 5.22 -3.12 -5.85
CA ILE A 115 6.06 -1.92 -6.05
C ILE A 115 5.28 -0.66 -5.73
N LEU A 116 5.81 0.13 -4.80
CA LEU A 116 5.34 1.49 -4.53
C LEU A 116 6.27 2.51 -5.18
N ASN A 117 5.69 3.45 -5.94
CA ASN A 117 6.42 4.51 -6.60
C ASN A 117 6.22 5.84 -5.87
N LEU A 118 7.29 6.41 -5.32
CA LEU A 118 7.26 7.75 -4.74
C LEU A 118 7.49 8.79 -5.84
N ARG A 119 6.51 9.65 -6.10
CA ARG A 119 6.67 10.82 -6.95
C ARG A 119 7.01 12.03 -6.07
N SER A 120 8.13 12.68 -6.36
CA SER A 120 8.54 13.98 -5.80
C SER A 120 7.99 15.11 -6.64
#